data_AF-A0A929D3X0-F1
#
_entry.id   AF-A0A929D3X0-F1
#
_cell.length_a   1.000
_cell.length_b   1.000
_cell.length_c   1.000
_cell.angle_alpha   90.00
_cell.angle_beta   90.00
_cell.angle_gamma   90.00
#
_symmetry.space_group_name_H-M   'P 1'
#
loop_
_entity.id
_entity.type
_entity.pdbx_description
1 polymer ?
#
loop_
_entity_poly.entity_id
_entity_poly.type
_entity_poly.pdbx_seq_one_letter_code
_entity_poly.pdbx_strand_id
1 'polypeptide(L)'
;MKRFEFYLVLLLIFSVTGTVYGKALSPELEVVAKKIETELIAPCCMVQQVSVHSSPIANEMKVDIRKMLAVGKTRQEILDHYIEKYGLEILSSPPQTGFNRLSVWIPVISLLFGFVVIAVIIKIWVGSRPKYLKGASAAGPADDDIDEETSKRIERELKEID
;
A
#
# COMPACT_ATOMS: atom_id res chain seq x y z
N MET A 1 59.33 37.72 -5.87
CA MET A 1 58.93 36.80 -4.77
C MET A 1 57.41 36.66 -4.64
N LYS A 2 56.61 37.74 -4.50
CA LYS A 2 55.13 37.64 -4.35
C LYS A 2 54.34 37.04 -5.54
N ARG A 3 54.89 37.10 -6.77
CA ARG A 3 54.25 36.50 -7.95
C ARG A 3 54.44 34.98 -8.02
N PHE A 4 55.53 34.46 -7.46
CA PHE A 4 55.82 33.02 -7.44
C PHE A 4 54.91 32.30 -6.44
N GLU A 5 54.70 32.89 -5.26
CA GLU A 5 53.70 32.46 -4.26
C GLU A 5 52.28 32.41 -4.85
N PHE A 6 51.90 33.39 -5.66
CA PHE A 6 50.59 33.43 -6.30
C PHE A 6 50.40 32.29 -7.31
N TYR A 7 51.42 31.97 -8.12
CA TYR A 7 51.38 30.82 -9.04
C TYR A 7 51.39 29.48 -8.29
N LEU A 8 52.08 29.37 -7.16
CA LEU A 8 52.15 28.15 -6.36
C LEU A 8 50.80 27.84 -5.68
N VAL A 9 50.11 28.87 -5.17
CA VAL A 9 48.73 28.75 -4.65
C VAL A 9 47.74 28.42 -5.76
N LEU A 10 47.86 29.03 -6.95
CA LEU A 10 46.98 28.77 -8.09
C LEU A 10 47.16 27.34 -8.65
N LEU A 11 48.40 26.81 -8.64
CA LEU A 11 48.72 25.44 -9.03
C LEU A 11 48.22 24.41 -8.00
N LEU A 12 48.30 24.73 -6.70
CA LEU A 12 47.69 23.92 -5.63
C LEU A 12 46.17 23.86 -5.75
N ILE A 13 45.51 24.98 -6.06
CA ILE A 13 44.05 25.02 -6.26
C ILE A 13 43.64 24.21 -7.50
N PHE A 14 44.41 24.27 -8.59
CA PHE A 14 44.16 23.48 -9.80
C PHE A 14 44.33 21.96 -9.57
N SER A 15 45.30 21.57 -8.71
CA SER A 15 45.52 20.17 -8.32
C SER A 15 44.36 19.57 -7.52
N VAL A 16 43.71 20.37 -6.66
CA VAL A 16 42.56 19.93 -5.86
C VAL A 16 41.31 19.72 -6.71
N THR A 17 41.13 20.48 -7.80
CA THR A 17 40.00 20.28 -8.73
C THR A 17 40.14 19.09 -9.68
N GLY A 18 41.35 18.56 -9.87
CA GLY A 18 41.61 17.50 -10.85
C GLY A 18 41.21 16.07 -10.43
N THR A 19 40.90 15.83 -9.15
CA THR A 19 40.65 14.48 -8.61
C THR A 19 39.19 14.00 -8.68
N VAL A 20 38.27 14.81 -9.18
CA VAL A 20 36.83 14.48 -9.19
C VAL A 20 36.37 13.83 -10.51
N TYR A 21 37.21 13.85 -11.56
CA TYR A 21 36.86 13.25 -12.84
C TYR A 21 37.37 11.81 -12.94
N GLY A 22 36.51 10.84 -12.64
CA GLY A 22 36.71 9.46 -13.13
C GLY A 22 36.80 8.35 -12.09
N LYS A 23 36.12 8.46 -10.95
CA LYS A 23 35.84 7.24 -10.19
C LYS A 23 34.77 6.44 -10.93
N ALA A 24 35.16 5.25 -11.43
CA ALA A 24 34.21 4.23 -11.80
C ALA A 24 33.22 4.03 -10.64
N LEU A 25 31.93 3.92 -10.97
CA LEU A 25 30.88 3.74 -9.98
C LEU A 25 31.18 2.48 -9.14
N SER A 26 30.85 2.50 -7.85
CA SER A 26 31.11 1.33 -7.00
C SER A 26 30.34 0.10 -7.52
N PRO A 27 30.86 -1.13 -7.33
CA PRO A 27 30.20 -2.34 -7.83
C PRO A 27 28.75 -2.48 -7.37
N GLU A 28 28.45 -2.02 -6.16
CA GLU A 28 27.10 -2.00 -5.60
C GLU A 28 26.16 -1.05 -6.36
N LEU A 29 26.63 0.18 -6.63
CA LEU A 29 25.86 1.17 -7.36
C LEU A 29 25.66 0.78 -8.84
N GLU A 30 26.58 0.02 -9.45
CA GLU A 30 26.37 -0.53 -10.79
C GLU A 30 25.22 -1.54 -10.86
N VAL A 31 25.02 -2.35 -9.81
CA VAL A 31 23.85 -3.24 -9.72
C VAL A 31 22.57 -2.42 -9.65
N VAL A 32 22.57 -1.34 -8.88
CA VAL A 32 21.44 -0.40 -8.79
C VAL A 32 21.18 0.28 -10.14
N ALA A 33 22.23 0.75 -10.82
CA ALA A 33 22.12 1.38 -12.14
C ALA A 33 21.45 0.44 -13.14
N LYS A 34 21.92 -0.80 -13.25
CA LYS A 34 21.33 -1.82 -14.13
C LYS A 34 19.87 -2.10 -13.80
N LYS A 35 19.50 -2.11 -12.52
CA LYS A 35 18.12 -2.29 -12.11
C LYS A 35 17.22 -1.13 -12.57
N ILE A 36 17.69 0.11 -12.41
CA ILE A 36 16.97 1.29 -12.91
C ILE A 36 16.82 1.23 -14.43
N GLU A 37 17.85 0.81 -15.16
CA GLU A 37 17.79 0.65 -16.62
C GLU A 37 16.72 -0.36 -17.08
N THR A 38 16.40 -1.39 -16.27
CA THR A 38 15.32 -2.35 -16.59
C THR A 38 13.92 -1.81 -16.29
N GLU A 39 13.84 -0.78 -15.47
CA GLU A 39 12.58 -0.16 -15.04
C GLU A 39 12.17 1.00 -15.95
N LEU A 40 13.08 1.43 -16.84
CA LEU A 40 12.85 2.50 -17.81
C LEU A 40 12.77 1.93 -19.22
N ILE A 41 11.84 2.45 -20.02
CA ILE A 41 11.70 2.20 -21.45
C ILE A 41 12.46 3.29 -22.21
N ALA A 42 13.06 2.94 -23.34
CA ALA A 42 13.78 3.91 -24.18
C ALA A 42 12.78 4.85 -24.90
N PRO A 43 12.95 6.19 -24.77
CA PRO A 43 11.96 7.15 -25.27
C PRO A 43 11.90 7.25 -26.81
N CYS A 44 12.90 6.70 -27.51
CA CYS A 44 12.93 6.69 -28.97
C CYS A 44 11.92 5.73 -29.61
N CYS A 45 11.57 4.63 -28.92
CA CYS A 45 10.68 3.60 -29.48
C CYS A 45 9.52 3.24 -28.56
N MET A 46 9.60 3.51 -27.25
CA MET A 46 8.56 3.16 -26.27
C MET A 46 8.17 1.67 -26.24
N VAL A 47 9.11 0.78 -26.62
CA VAL A 47 8.88 -0.67 -26.65
C VAL A 47 9.89 -1.43 -25.79
N GLN A 48 11.17 -1.09 -25.89
CA GLN A 48 12.25 -1.82 -25.25
C GLN A 48 12.80 -1.08 -24.04
N GLN A 49 13.21 -1.84 -23.02
CA GLN A 49 13.88 -1.29 -21.84
C GLN A 49 15.22 -0.65 -22.21
N VAL A 50 15.61 0.39 -21.48
CA VAL A 50 16.91 1.05 -21.62
C VAL A 50 18.05 0.04 -21.42
N SER A 51 17.89 -0.93 -20.52
CA SER A 51 18.86 -2.00 -20.25
C SER A 51 19.30 -2.77 -21.50
N VAL A 52 18.35 -3.14 -22.37
CA VAL A 52 18.59 -3.97 -23.56
C VAL A 52 18.72 -3.16 -24.86
N HIS A 53 18.15 -1.96 -24.90
CA HIS A 53 18.17 -1.13 -26.09
C HIS A 53 19.50 -0.35 -26.21
N SER A 54 20.01 -0.21 -27.44
CA SER A 54 21.34 0.36 -27.72
C SER A 54 21.27 1.62 -28.60
N SER A 55 20.23 2.43 -28.46
CA SER A 55 20.16 3.73 -29.14
C SER A 55 21.06 4.78 -28.47
N PRO A 56 21.42 5.87 -29.19
CA PRO A 56 22.18 6.97 -28.60
C PRO A 56 21.54 7.53 -27.34
N ILE A 57 20.21 7.70 -27.33
CA ILE A 57 19.48 8.21 -26.16
C ILE A 57 19.44 7.21 -25.01
N ALA A 58 19.33 5.91 -25.29
CA ALA A 58 19.42 4.89 -24.24
C ALA A 58 20.81 4.87 -23.59
N ASN A 59 21.87 5.01 -24.39
CA ASN A 59 23.24 5.08 -23.88
C ASN A 59 23.49 6.35 -23.07
N GLU A 60 22.92 7.48 -23.49
CA GLU A 60 22.96 8.71 -22.72
C GLU A 60 22.26 8.55 -21.36
N MET A 61 21.06 7.97 -21.33
CA MET A 61 20.34 7.67 -20.09
C MET A 61 21.17 6.75 -19.17
N LYS A 62 21.83 5.72 -19.70
CA LYS A 62 22.73 4.84 -18.92
C LYS A 62 23.87 5.61 -18.25
N VAL A 63 24.46 6.57 -18.95
CA VAL A 63 25.52 7.43 -18.41
C VAL A 63 24.95 8.37 -17.36
N ASP A 64 23.78 8.95 -17.63
CA ASP A 64 23.11 9.90 -16.74
C ASP A 64 22.65 9.25 -15.42
N ILE A 65 22.07 8.06 -15.47
CA ILE A 65 21.71 7.25 -14.29
C ILE A 65 22.94 7.04 -13.39
N ARG A 66 24.09 6.69 -13.97
CA ARG A 66 25.33 6.50 -13.22
C ARG A 66 25.83 7.80 -12.59
N LYS A 67 25.72 8.93 -13.30
CA LYS A 67 26.06 10.25 -12.76
C LYS A 67 25.16 10.62 -11.58
N MET A 68 23.86 10.40 -11.70
CA MET A 68 22.90 10.65 -10.63
C MET A 68 23.18 9.77 -9.40
N LEU A 69 23.47 8.49 -9.60
CA LEU A 69 23.87 7.60 -8.50
C LEU A 69 25.20 8.03 -7.86
N ALA A 70 26.17 8.50 -8.66
CA ALA A 70 27.46 8.97 -8.16
C ALA A 70 27.33 10.23 -7.28
N VAL A 71 26.34 11.09 -7.54
CA VAL A 71 26.02 12.25 -6.68
C VAL A 71 25.10 11.91 -5.51
N GLY A 72 24.79 10.62 -5.30
CA GLY A 72 24.02 10.13 -4.15
C GLY A 72 22.50 10.18 -4.32
N LYS A 73 21.98 10.33 -5.55
CA LYS A 73 20.54 10.25 -5.80
C LYS A 73 20.01 8.84 -5.54
N THR A 74 18.83 8.76 -4.96
CA THR A 74 18.13 7.49 -4.73
C THR A 74 17.47 7.00 -6.02
N ARG A 75 17.20 5.69 -6.08
CA ARG A 75 16.46 5.08 -7.20
C ARG A 75 15.14 5.80 -7.48
N GLN A 76 14.38 6.14 -6.45
CA GLN A 76 13.07 6.76 -6.64
C GLN A 76 13.19 8.16 -7.24
N GLU A 77 14.14 8.97 -6.76
CA GLU A 77 14.40 10.30 -7.34
C GLU A 77 14.81 10.23 -8.82
N ILE A 78 15.57 9.19 -9.20
CA ILE A 78 15.97 8.98 -10.60
C ILE A 78 14.77 8.61 -11.47
N LEU A 79 13.89 7.73 -10.99
CA LEU A 79 12.67 7.39 -11.71
C LEU A 79 11.75 8.61 -11.83
N ASP A 80 11.55 9.35 -10.74
CA ASP A 80 10.73 10.56 -10.71
C ASP A 80 11.26 11.62 -11.67
N HIS A 81 12.58 11.78 -11.79
CA HIS A 81 13.21 12.66 -12.77
C HIS A 81 12.82 12.31 -14.22
N TYR A 82 12.84 11.02 -14.57
CA TYR A 82 12.45 10.59 -15.91
C TYR A 82 10.94 10.62 -16.13
N ILE A 83 10.13 10.39 -15.09
CA ILE A 83 8.67 10.55 -15.15
C ILE A 83 8.30 12.02 -15.37
N GLU A 84 8.96 12.95 -14.69
CA GLU A 84 8.73 14.39 -14.89
C GLU A 84 9.05 14.82 -16.32
N LYS A 85 10.09 14.22 -16.91
CA LYS A 85 10.55 14.56 -18.27
C LYS A 85 9.76 13.88 -19.39
N TYR A 86 9.38 12.61 -19.24
CA TYR A 86 8.81 11.78 -20.30
C TYR A 86 7.40 11.26 -19.99
N GLY A 87 6.88 11.53 -18.79
CA GLY A 87 5.58 11.02 -18.33
C GLY A 87 5.65 9.60 -17.76
N LEU A 88 4.49 9.06 -17.39
CA LEU A 88 4.37 7.73 -16.76
C LEU A 88 4.68 6.57 -17.73
N GLU A 89 4.57 6.81 -19.03
CA GLU A 89 4.81 5.81 -20.08
C GLU A 89 6.28 5.37 -20.17
N ILE A 90 7.19 6.14 -19.57
CA ILE A 90 8.61 5.80 -19.53
C ILE A 90 8.91 4.61 -18.62
N LEU A 91 8.01 4.27 -17.70
CA LEU A 91 8.22 3.16 -16.78
C LEU A 91 7.85 1.83 -17.45
N SER A 92 8.73 0.83 -17.33
CA SER A 92 8.48 -0.52 -17.85
C SER A 92 7.34 -1.25 -17.12
N SER A 93 7.00 -0.78 -15.93
CA SER A 93 5.84 -1.22 -15.17
C SER A 93 5.15 -0.03 -14.52
N PRO A 94 3.81 -0.07 -14.33
CA PRO A 94 3.09 1.00 -13.65
C PRO A 94 3.74 1.33 -12.30
N PRO A 95 3.86 2.61 -11.93
CA PRO A 95 4.56 3.01 -10.72
C PRO A 95 3.91 2.36 -9.49
N GLN A 96 4.71 1.68 -8.69
CA GLN A 96 4.32 1.08 -7.42
C GLN A 96 4.12 2.13 -6.31
N THR A 97 3.79 3.37 -6.64
CA THR A 97 3.73 4.48 -5.69
C THR A 97 2.32 4.69 -5.13
N GLY A 98 2.23 4.71 -3.78
CA GLY A 98 1.10 5.26 -3.02
C GLY A 98 -0.13 4.36 -2.92
N PHE A 99 -0.74 4.00 -4.06
CA PHE A 99 -2.01 3.26 -4.07
C PHE A 99 -1.87 1.78 -3.69
N ASN A 100 -0.72 1.14 -3.95
CA ASN A 100 -0.53 -0.26 -3.55
C ASN A 100 -0.49 -0.42 -2.02
N ARG A 101 0.07 0.55 -1.29
CA ARG A 101 0.11 0.48 0.18
C ARG A 101 -1.29 0.62 0.76
N LEU A 102 -2.13 1.52 0.26
CA LEU A 102 -3.52 1.66 0.72
C LEU A 102 -4.43 0.54 0.22
N SER A 103 -4.25 0.06 -1.01
CA SER A 103 -5.02 -1.03 -1.61
C SER A 103 -4.91 -2.34 -0.81
N VAL A 104 -3.76 -2.60 -0.18
CA VAL A 104 -3.58 -3.75 0.73
C VAL A 104 -4.39 -3.59 2.04
N TRP A 105 -4.54 -2.36 2.55
CA TRP A 105 -5.27 -2.11 3.80
C TRP A 105 -6.78 -1.95 3.61
N ILE A 106 -7.26 -1.52 2.44
CA ILE A 106 -8.69 -1.39 2.12
C ILE A 106 -9.50 -2.67 2.43
N PRO A 107 -9.09 -3.88 1.98
CA PRO A 107 -9.85 -5.09 2.28
C PRO A 107 -9.84 -5.44 3.78
N VAL A 108 -8.72 -5.19 4.48
CA VAL A 108 -8.59 -5.44 5.92
C VAL A 108 -9.48 -4.49 6.73
N ILE A 109 -9.48 -3.20 6.39
CA ILE A 109 -10.31 -2.18 7.05
C ILE A 109 -11.79 -2.42 6.76
N SER A 110 -12.15 -2.77 5.53
CA SER A 110 -13.52 -3.10 5.15
C SER A 110 -14.06 -4.30 5.93
N LEU A 111 -13.24 -5.36 6.07
CA LEU A 111 -13.61 -6.54 6.85
C LEU A 111 -13.81 -6.20 8.33
N LEU A 112 -12.88 -5.45 8.92
CA LEU A 112 -12.96 -5.02 10.32
C LEU A 112 -14.19 -4.14 10.56
N PHE A 113 -14.45 -3.20 9.65
CA PHE A 113 -15.62 -2.33 9.71
C PHE A 113 -16.92 -3.13 9.63
N GLY A 114 -17.02 -4.07 8.69
CA GLY A 114 -18.17 -4.96 8.58
C GLY A 114 -18.43 -5.77 9.85
N PHE A 115 -17.37 -6.30 10.47
CA PHE A 115 -17.48 -7.03 11.73
C PHE A 115 -18.02 -6.15 12.87
N VAL A 116 -17.51 -4.92 12.99
CA VAL A 116 -17.97 -3.95 14.00
C VAL A 116 -19.44 -3.59 13.80
N VAL A 117 -19.87 -3.32 12.56
CA VAL A 117 -21.27 -2.99 12.24
C VAL A 117 -22.20 -4.16 12.61
N ILE A 118 -21.85 -5.39 12.24
CA ILE A 118 -22.64 -6.58 12.58
C ILE A 118 -22.72 -6.77 14.09
N ALA A 119 -21.60 -6.64 14.81
CA ALA A 119 -21.57 -6.77 16.27
C ALA A 119 -22.43 -5.72 16.97
N VAL A 120 -22.44 -4.47 16.48
CA VAL A 120 -23.29 -3.40 16.98
C VAL A 120 -24.77 -3.71 16.74
N ILE A 121 -25.14 -4.15 15.53
CA ILE A 121 -26.53 -4.54 15.21
C ILE A 121 -26.99 -5.68 16.11
N ILE A 122 -26.17 -6.73 16.28
CA ILE A 122 -26.46 -7.84 17.18
C ILE A 122 -26.63 -7.34 18.61
N LYS A 123 -25.76 -6.46 19.11
CA LYS A 123 -25.87 -5.91 20.46
C LYS A 123 -27.16 -5.10 20.65
N ILE A 124 -27.59 -4.33 19.65
CA ILE A 124 -28.84 -3.55 19.69
C ILE A 124 -30.06 -4.49 19.70
N TRP A 125 -30.02 -5.56 18.90
CA TRP A 125 -31.13 -6.53 18.80
C TRP A 125 -31.19 -7.43 20.04
N VAL A 126 -30.05 -7.88 20.55
CA VAL A 126 -29.96 -8.71 21.77
C VAL A 126 -30.17 -7.88 23.04
N GLY A 127 -29.89 -6.58 23.01
CA GLY A 127 -30.19 -5.64 24.10
C GLY A 127 -31.69 -5.39 24.27
N SER A 128 -32.47 -5.54 23.20
CA SER A 128 -33.94 -5.55 23.23
C SER A 128 -34.48 -6.93 23.63
N ARG A 129 -33.91 -7.57 24.67
CA ARG A 129 -34.60 -8.72 25.27
C ARG A 129 -35.97 -8.23 25.72
N PRO A 130 -37.09 -8.77 25.22
CA PRO A 130 -38.38 -8.45 25.78
C PRO A 130 -38.33 -8.75 27.28
N LYS A 131 -38.82 -7.82 28.10
CA LYS A 131 -38.91 -7.97 29.58
C LYS A 131 -39.53 -9.30 30.01
N TYR A 132 -40.21 -9.99 29.10
CA TYR A 132 -40.75 -11.34 29.24
C TYR A 132 -39.72 -12.40 29.68
N LEU A 133 -38.47 -12.35 29.21
CA LEU A 133 -37.46 -13.37 29.57
C LEU A 133 -36.85 -13.17 30.97
N LYS A 134 -37.16 -12.06 31.66
CA LYS A 134 -36.71 -11.84 33.04
C LYS A 134 -37.62 -12.49 34.09
N GLY A 135 -38.80 -12.97 33.69
CA GLY A 135 -39.72 -13.74 34.55
C GLY A 135 -39.46 -15.25 34.55
N ALA A 136 -38.84 -15.78 33.49
CA ALA A 136 -38.74 -17.23 33.28
C ALA A 136 -37.67 -17.95 34.12
N SER A 137 -36.92 -17.25 34.98
CA SER A 137 -35.95 -17.87 35.89
C SER A 137 -36.42 -17.92 37.35
N ALA A 138 -37.62 -17.42 37.67
CA ALA A 138 -38.11 -17.35 39.05
C ALA A 138 -39.44 -18.08 39.30
N ALA A 139 -40.03 -18.74 38.31
CA ALA A 139 -41.23 -19.53 38.51
C ALA A 139 -41.11 -20.84 37.74
N GLY A 140 -41.00 -21.95 38.48
CA GLY A 140 -41.43 -23.26 37.98
C GLY A 140 -42.91 -23.22 37.58
N PRO A 141 -43.43 -24.26 36.91
CA PRO A 141 -44.78 -24.23 36.36
C PRO A 141 -45.79 -24.06 37.49
N ALA A 142 -46.39 -22.87 37.57
CA ALA A 142 -47.62 -22.64 38.32
C ALA A 142 -48.77 -23.05 37.40
N ASP A 143 -49.55 -24.02 37.85
CA ASP A 143 -50.69 -24.62 37.14
C ASP A 143 -52.00 -23.85 37.32
N ASP A 144 -51.95 -22.58 37.73
CA ASP A 144 -53.12 -21.76 38.00
C ASP A 144 -53.41 -20.82 36.84
N ASP A 145 -54.18 -21.33 35.87
CA ASP A 145 -55.31 -20.64 35.23
C ASP A 145 -55.82 -21.50 34.06
N ILE A 146 -56.32 -22.69 34.37
CA ILE A 146 -57.39 -23.25 33.54
C ILE A 146 -58.66 -22.57 34.02
N ASP A 147 -59.10 -21.59 33.23
CA ASP A 147 -60.38 -20.94 33.35
C ASP A 147 -61.50 -21.98 33.51
N GLU A 148 -62.37 -21.76 34.51
CA GLU A 148 -63.50 -22.65 34.82
C GLU A 148 -64.41 -22.89 33.59
N GLU A 149 -64.36 -21.97 32.61
CA GLU A 149 -65.00 -22.07 31.31
C GLU A 149 -64.39 -23.15 30.40
N THR A 150 -63.06 -23.31 30.37
CA THR A 150 -62.38 -24.34 29.58
C THR A 150 -62.64 -25.73 30.13
N SER A 151 -62.64 -25.90 31.46
CA SER A 151 -63.01 -27.17 32.09
C SER A 151 -64.44 -27.59 31.73
N LYS A 152 -65.39 -26.65 31.78
CA LYS A 152 -66.79 -26.89 31.38
C LYS A 152 -66.96 -27.18 29.89
N ARG A 153 -66.09 -26.65 29.04
CA ARG A 153 -66.08 -26.92 27.60
C ARG A 153 -65.60 -28.35 27.31
N ILE A 154 -64.51 -28.78 27.96
CA ILE A 154 -63.95 -30.12 27.80
C ILE A 154 -64.96 -31.19 28.28
N GLU A 155 -65.62 -30.98 29.42
CA GLU A 155 -66.65 -31.91 29.92
C GLU A 155 -67.84 -32.05 28.97
N ARG A 156 -68.18 -30.99 28.23
CA ARG A 156 -69.26 -31.02 27.24
C ARG A 156 -68.87 -31.83 26.02
N GLU A 157 -67.65 -31.63 25.52
CA GLU A 157 -67.13 -32.38 24.37
C GLU A 157 -66.98 -33.87 24.71
N LEU A 158 -66.55 -34.22 25.93
CA LEU A 158 -66.45 -35.62 26.36
C LEU A 158 -67.81 -36.33 26.42
N LYS A 159 -68.88 -35.64 26.82
CA LYS A 159 -70.24 -36.19 26.84
C LYS A 159 -70.88 -36.35 25.46
N GLU A 160 -70.34 -35.70 24.44
CA GLU A 160 -70.84 -35.75 23.06
C GLU A 160 -70.16 -36.87 22.25
N ILE A 161 -69.06 -37.42 22.76
CA ILE A 161 -68.24 -38.46 22.10
C ILE A 161 -68.61 -39.88 22.57
N ASP A 162 -69.36 -40.02 23.67
CA ASP A 162 -69.99 -41.28 24.15
C ASP A 162 -71.47 -41.37 23.75
#